data_AF-A0A7Y5SFJ5-F1
#
_entry.id   AF-A0A7Y5SFJ5-F1
#
_cell.length_a   1.000
_cell.length_b   1.000
_cell.length_c   1.000
_cell.angle_alpha   90.00
_cell.angle_beta   90.00
_cell.angle_gamma   90.00
#
_symmetry.space_group_name_H-M   'P 1'
#
loop_
_entity.id
_entity.type
_entity.pdbx_description
1 polymer ?
#
loop_
_entity_poly.entity_id
_entity_poly.type
_entity_poly.pdbx_seq_one_letter_code
_entity_poly.pdbx_strand_id
1 'polypeptide(L)'
;MLWRTLTFRRAQAGAADADAPAVPLSEAPLAEHPLSITELPGESESESRPARARLLTLRRALLALLLVLLVAGGVAYSQRHAFSAQGADLCRRLIGDERTARLESWYFSVDDRLTKLKYRVLGGDTNPFETGRPRIDYIPRPGPRAILYYLDTGGKPPAALLSPDTLGPVPLVLPQTRLLRDSAAPGEGQWSTAGLPRTSPNDVLMAKTFIHPDRSRPYSTVAVLLMDARRIRLHMTGGTVDPGGDRGVKGSGNIPADQYANLLAAINGGFKGPHGGFGMYADGKEYRPLRNGLASIAVMKDGAIKMGEWGKDLSWDENTVAVRQNAVLLVQGGEVSPRTAEGNDTWGYVEVDSSEFITWRSAIGLTKDGNLLFAAGNSLSAETLAKALWAAGAHTAMQLDINSPYVLISAFFAQPGGTPKAERFMDNMPDSPARFLKAQERDFFWVTLDETHYR
;
A
#
# COMPACT_ATOMS: atom_id res chain seq x y z
N MET A 1 -35.70 13.92 -41.18
CA MET A 1 -36.22 14.61 -39.97
C MET A 1 -35.07 14.83 -39.01
N LEU A 2 -34.69 16.11 -38.86
CA LEU A 2 -33.90 16.79 -37.83
C LEU A 2 -32.65 16.10 -37.22
N TRP A 3 -31.50 16.49 -37.76
CA TRP A 3 -30.20 16.61 -37.08
C TRP A 3 -30.00 18.06 -36.61
N ARG A 4 -29.37 18.28 -35.45
CA ARG A 4 -28.72 19.56 -35.10
C ARG A 4 -27.42 19.31 -34.33
N THR A 5 -26.31 19.53 -35.02
CA THR A 5 -24.96 19.79 -34.50
C THR A 5 -24.74 21.29 -34.40
N LEU A 6 -24.15 21.77 -33.30
CA LEU A 6 -23.74 23.16 -33.11
C LEU A 6 -22.25 23.20 -32.75
N THR A 7 -21.46 23.69 -33.70
CA THR A 7 -20.05 24.04 -33.60
C THR A 7 -19.92 25.45 -33.03
N PHE A 8 -19.03 25.63 -32.04
CA PHE A 8 -18.60 26.96 -31.60
C PHE A 8 -17.23 27.30 -32.17
N ARG A 9 -17.14 28.43 -32.87
CA ARG A 9 -15.88 29.04 -33.33
C ARG A 9 -15.70 30.40 -32.63
N ARG A 10 -14.45 30.64 -32.25
CA ARG A 10 -13.89 31.76 -31.49
C ARG A 10 -13.72 32.99 -32.39
N ALA A 11 -13.97 34.20 -31.87
CA ALA A 11 -13.43 35.45 -32.43
C ALA A 11 -13.34 36.54 -31.34
N GLN A 12 -12.36 37.42 -31.48
CA GLN A 12 -11.82 38.35 -30.49
C GLN A 12 -11.70 39.76 -31.13
N ALA A 13 -11.91 40.79 -30.30
CA ALA A 13 -11.39 42.19 -30.35
C ALA A 13 -11.97 43.25 -31.33
N GLY A 14 -12.06 44.49 -30.80
CA GLY A 14 -12.21 45.79 -31.50
C GLY A 14 -13.26 46.71 -30.84
N ALA A 15 -12.91 47.58 -29.89
CA ALA A 15 -12.53 49.00 -30.03
C ALA A 15 -13.71 49.93 -30.41
N ALA A 16 -14.04 50.89 -29.53
CA ALA A 16 -15.07 51.91 -29.73
C ALA A 16 -14.46 53.32 -29.58
N ASP A 17 -14.66 54.13 -30.62
CA ASP A 17 -14.32 55.54 -30.73
C ASP A 17 -15.48 56.45 -30.27
N ALA A 18 -15.14 57.69 -29.96
CA ALA A 18 -15.96 58.77 -29.43
C ALA A 18 -16.79 59.52 -30.50
N ASP A 19 -17.92 60.12 -30.10
CA ASP A 19 -18.33 61.45 -30.59
C ASP A 19 -19.42 62.11 -29.72
N ALA A 20 -19.34 63.45 -29.60
CA ALA A 20 -20.19 64.38 -28.80
C ALA A 20 -21.40 64.91 -29.66
N PRO A 21 -22.22 65.98 -29.34
CA PRO A 21 -22.02 67.12 -28.42
C PRO A 21 -23.25 67.76 -27.65
N ALA A 22 -22.86 68.59 -26.66
CA ALA A 22 -23.36 69.83 -25.98
C ALA A 22 -24.77 70.52 -26.10
N VAL A 23 -25.36 70.84 -24.90
CA VAL A 23 -25.78 72.16 -24.26
C VAL A 23 -26.94 73.01 -24.93
N PRO A 24 -27.78 73.91 -24.28
CA PRO A 24 -27.72 74.63 -22.96
C PRO A 24 -28.99 74.87 -22.07
N LEU A 25 -28.70 75.30 -20.81
CA LEU A 25 -29.18 76.41 -19.93
C LEU A 25 -30.68 76.73 -19.67
N SER A 26 -30.99 76.95 -18.37
CA SER A 26 -31.95 77.96 -17.87
C SER A 26 -31.63 78.36 -16.41
N GLU A 27 -31.70 79.66 -16.13
CA GLU A 27 -31.30 80.39 -14.91
C GLU A 27 -32.45 80.65 -13.89
N ALA A 28 -32.08 80.58 -12.59
CA ALA A 28 -32.37 81.52 -11.46
C ALA A 28 -33.79 81.67 -10.84
N PRO A 29 -33.99 82.32 -9.65
CA PRO A 29 -33.02 83.05 -8.78
C PRO A 29 -33.10 82.84 -7.22
N LEU A 30 -31.99 83.29 -6.61
CA LEU A 30 -31.67 83.94 -5.31
C LEU A 30 -32.74 84.20 -4.22
N ALA A 31 -32.32 83.98 -2.97
CA ALA A 31 -32.67 84.81 -1.80
C ALA A 31 -31.48 84.89 -0.82
N GLU A 32 -31.06 86.12 -0.49
CA GLU A 32 -30.07 86.46 0.53
C GLU A 32 -30.75 86.80 1.86
N HIS A 33 -30.08 86.58 3.00
CA HIS A 33 -30.07 87.46 4.19
C HIS A 33 -28.97 87.02 5.20
N PRO A 34 -28.48 87.92 6.10
CA PRO A 34 -27.05 88.08 6.36
C PRO A 34 -26.56 87.72 7.79
N LEU A 35 -25.23 87.54 7.85
CA LEU A 35 -24.22 87.69 8.93
C LEU A 35 -24.66 87.95 10.39
N SER A 36 -24.11 87.14 11.30
CA SER A 36 -23.52 87.65 12.55
C SER A 36 -22.40 86.75 13.07
N ILE A 37 -21.34 87.38 13.54
CA ILE A 37 -20.01 86.85 13.88
C ILE A 37 -19.90 86.73 15.40
N THR A 38 -19.34 85.63 15.90
CA THR A 38 -18.75 85.57 17.25
C THR A 38 -17.50 84.66 17.19
N GLU A 39 -16.33 85.30 17.21
CA GLU A 39 -15.01 84.75 17.55
C GLU A 39 -14.90 84.61 19.10
N LEU A 40 -14.18 83.72 19.79
CA LEU A 40 -13.06 82.76 19.64
C LEU A 40 -12.93 82.04 21.05
N PRO A 41 -11.96 81.15 21.41
CA PRO A 41 -10.92 80.42 20.65
C PRO A 41 -10.77 78.91 21.01
N GLY A 42 -10.08 78.17 20.12
CA GLY A 42 -9.00 77.25 20.53
C GLY A 42 -9.31 75.76 20.70
N GLU A 43 -9.45 75.02 19.60
CA GLU A 43 -9.18 73.58 19.59
C GLU A 43 -7.95 73.29 18.72
N SER A 44 -6.97 72.62 19.33
CA SER A 44 -5.76 72.15 18.68
C SER A 44 -6.08 71.02 17.71
N GLU A 45 -5.95 71.27 16.41
CA GLU A 45 -5.91 70.21 15.40
C GLU A 45 -4.65 69.34 15.61
N SER A 46 -4.83 68.10 16.04
CA SER A 46 -3.85 67.05 15.79
C SER A 46 -4.18 66.39 14.45
N GLU A 47 -3.40 66.68 13.41
CA GLU A 47 -3.42 65.91 12.17
C GLU A 47 -3.07 64.44 12.45
N SER A 48 -4.06 63.55 12.41
CA SER A 48 -3.81 62.11 12.39
C SER A 48 -3.88 61.56 10.96
N ARG A 49 -2.73 61.41 10.29
CA ARG A 49 -2.52 60.27 9.38
C ARG A 49 -2.19 59.06 10.27
N PRO A 50 -2.90 57.91 10.24
CA PRO A 50 -2.74 56.95 9.13
C PRO A 50 -3.87 55.89 8.95
N ALA A 51 -4.45 55.74 7.75
CA ALA A 51 -5.26 54.55 7.42
C ALA A 51 -4.56 53.58 6.44
N ARG A 52 -3.65 54.06 5.57
CA ARG A 52 -3.03 53.22 4.54
C ARG A 52 -1.87 52.35 5.03
N ALA A 53 -1.10 52.79 6.03
CA ALA A 53 0.05 52.02 6.54
C ALA A 53 -0.37 50.76 7.34
N ARG A 54 -1.49 50.82 8.09
CA ARG A 54 -2.00 49.70 8.91
C ARG A 54 -2.61 48.57 8.08
N LEU A 55 -3.21 48.87 6.92
CA LEU A 55 -3.78 47.85 6.02
C LEU A 55 -2.70 47.06 5.27
N LEU A 56 -1.57 47.69 4.93
CA LEU A 56 -0.42 47.03 4.31
C LEU A 56 0.30 46.10 5.29
N THR A 57 0.39 46.46 6.57
CA THR A 57 0.97 45.61 7.61
C THR A 57 0.07 44.43 7.97
N LEU A 58 -1.26 44.61 8.01
CA LEU A 58 -2.22 43.50 8.19
C LEU A 58 -2.20 42.51 7.03
N ARG A 59 -2.13 42.97 5.78
CA ARG A 59 -1.99 42.08 4.61
C ARG A 59 -0.66 41.33 4.61
N ARG A 60 0.44 41.98 4.98
CA ARG A 60 1.75 41.33 5.14
C ARG A 60 1.77 40.35 6.30
N ALA A 61 1.09 40.66 7.42
CA ALA A 61 0.95 39.76 8.55
C ALA A 61 0.09 38.53 8.21
N LEU A 62 -1.00 38.70 7.46
CA LEU A 62 -1.82 37.59 6.95
C LEU A 62 -1.06 36.72 5.94
N LEU A 63 -0.28 37.32 5.05
CA LEU A 63 0.61 36.60 4.13
C LEU A 63 1.71 35.84 4.88
N ALA A 64 2.32 36.46 5.89
CA ALA A 64 3.32 35.80 6.74
C ALA A 64 2.70 34.65 7.54
N LEU A 65 1.50 34.83 8.10
CA LEU A 65 0.76 33.77 8.79
C LEU A 65 0.39 32.64 7.84
N LEU A 66 -0.08 32.94 6.63
CA LEU A 66 -0.35 31.94 5.60
C LEU A 66 0.92 31.18 5.21
N LEU A 67 2.05 31.88 5.07
CA LEU A 67 3.35 31.26 4.76
C LEU A 67 3.81 30.37 5.92
N VAL A 68 3.66 30.82 7.16
CA VAL A 68 3.97 30.02 8.36
C VAL A 68 3.07 28.79 8.44
N LEU A 69 1.77 28.93 8.15
CA LEU A 69 0.83 27.81 8.09
C LEU A 69 1.14 26.85 6.94
N LEU A 70 1.59 27.35 5.79
CA LEU A 70 2.05 26.53 4.65
C LEU A 70 3.35 25.80 4.97
N VAL A 71 4.31 26.45 5.64
CA VAL A 71 5.57 25.84 6.06
C VAL A 71 5.32 24.83 7.17
N ALA A 72 4.53 25.18 8.19
CA ALA A 72 4.12 24.26 9.25
C ALA A 72 3.33 23.07 8.69
N GLY A 73 2.42 23.33 7.74
CA GLY A 73 1.70 22.29 7.00
C GLY A 73 2.64 21.41 6.17
N GLY A 74 3.66 21.99 5.54
CA GLY A 74 4.69 21.27 4.80
C GLY A 74 5.58 20.40 5.70
N VAL A 75 5.92 20.89 6.90
CA VAL A 75 6.67 20.14 7.92
C VAL A 75 5.81 19.02 8.52
N ALA A 76 4.53 19.28 8.80
CA ALA A 76 3.61 18.25 9.26
C ALA A 76 3.38 17.17 8.19
N TYR A 77 3.27 17.57 6.92
CA TYR A 77 3.17 16.65 5.79
C TYR A 77 4.46 15.83 5.59
N SER A 78 5.64 16.40 5.80
CA SER A 78 6.90 15.67 5.67
C SER A 78 7.10 14.64 6.79
N GLN A 79 6.49 14.83 7.96
CA GLN A 79 6.52 13.88 9.09
C GLN A 79 5.25 13.01 9.23
N ARG A 80 4.38 13.00 8.22
CA ARG A 80 3.05 12.35 8.27
C ARG A 80 3.07 10.86 8.69
N HIS A 81 4.14 10.14 8.40
CA HIS A 81 4.24 8.70 8.67
C HIS A 81 4.55 8.38 10.15
N ALA A 82 5.17 9.29 10.89
CA ALA A 82 5.53 9.07 12.30
C ALA A 82 4.41 9.49 13.26
N PHE A 83 3.64 10.52 12.90
CA PHE A 83 2.56 11.04 13.74
C PHE A 83 1.28 10.18 13.71
N SER A 84 1.05 9.38 12.66
CA SER A 84 -0.22 8.67 12.49
C SER A 84 -0.40 7.48 13.43
N ALA A 85 0.58 6.58 13.60
CA ALA A 85 0.39 5.39 14.45
C ALA A 85 0.36 5.70 15.96
N GLN A 86 1.33 6.47 16.46
CA GLN A 86 1.37 6.83 17.89
C GLN A 86 0.26 7.84 18.23
N GLY A 87 -0.06 8.75 17.32
CA GLY A 87 -1.18 9.67 17.46
C GLY A 87 -2.52 8.95 17.47
N ALA A 88 -2.72 7.96 16.58
CA ALA A 88 -3.96 7.18 16.55
C ALA A 88 -4.15 6.32 17.80
N ASP A 89 -3.12 5.62 18.28
CA ASP A 89 -3.25 4.80 19.49
C ASP A 89 -3.42 5.68 20.76
N LEU A 90 -2.85 6.90 20.77
CA LEU A 90 -3.09 7.90 21.82
C LEU A 90 -4.50 8.48 21.74
N CYS A 91 -4.98 8.83 20.54
CA CYS A 91 -6.35 9.30 20.32
C CYS A 91 -7.38 8.22 20.69
N ARG A 92 -7.18 6.96 20.30
CA ARG A 92 -8.06 5.84 20.70
C ARG A 92 -8.19 5.72 22.21
N ARG A 93 -7.07 5.88 22.94
CA ARG A 93 -7.05 5.89 24.42
C ARG A 93 -7.74 7.12 25.04
N LEU A 94 -7.73 8.28 24.38
CA LEU A 94 -8.23 9.54 24.92
C LEU A 94 -9.68 9.89 24.52
N ILE A 95 -10.08 9.59 23.28
CA ILE A 95 -11.36 10.01 22.69
C ILE A 95 -12.23 8.84 22.22
N GLY A 96 -11.76 7.60 22.38
CA GLY A 96 -12.48 6.38 22.00
C GLY A 96 -12.23 5.95 20.55
N ASP A 97 -12.43 4.65 20.29
CA ASP A 97 -12.12 4.00 19.01
C ASP A 97 -12.93 4.58 17.84
N GLU A 98 -14.22 4.84 18.05
CA GLU A 98 -15.11 5.34 16.99
C GLU A 98 -14.76 6.78 16.55
N ARG A 99 -14.47 7.68 17.50
CA ARG A 99 -14.12 9.07 17.18
C ARG A 99 -12.75 9.19 16.54
N THR A 100 -11.82 8.30 16.89
CA THR A 100 -10.49 8.25 16.26
C THR A 100 -10.57 7.74 14.82
N ALA A 101 -11.38 6.71 14.57
CA ALA A 101 -11.63 6.21 13.22
C ALA A 101 -12.19 7.32 12.30
N ARG A 102 -13.18 8.11 12.76
CA ARG A 102 -13.71 9.26 11.99
C ARG A 102 -12.64 10.30 11.65
N LEU A 103 -11.71 10.56 12.57
CA LEU A 103 -10.64 11.55 12.40
C LEU A 103 -9.56 11.03 11.43
N GLU A 104 -9.22 9.75 11.51
CA GLU A 104 -8.36 9.06 10.54
C GLU A 104 -8.99 9.09 9.13
N SER A 105 -10.27 8.74 8.99
CA SER A 105 -11.01 8.81 7.72
C SER A 105 -11.01 10.21 7.11
N TRP A 106 -11.26 11.25 7.91
CA TRP A 106 -11.17 12.62 7.43
C TRP A 106 -9.76 12.96 6.93
N TYR A 107 -8.73 12.63 7.71
CA TYR A 107 -7.33 12.85 7.32
C TYR A 107 -6.96 12.14 6.01
N PHE A 108 -7.30 10.86 5.88
CA PHE A 108 -7.05 10.08 4.67
C PHE A 108 -7.86 10.59 3.47
N SER A 109 -9.09 11.07 3.68
CA SER A 109 -9.90 11.68 2.61
C SER A 109 -9.29 12.99 2.08
N VAL A 110 -8.65 13.77 2.95
CA VAL A 110 -7.95 15.00 2.57
C VAL A 110 -6.64 14.68 1.85
N ASP A 111 -5.87 13.72 2.36
CA ASP A 111 -4.62 13.26 1.71
C ASP A 111 -4.89 12.66 0.31
N ASP A 112 -5.97 11.87 0.14
CA ASP A 112 -6.39 11.36 -1.18
C ASP A 112 -6.74 12.50 -2.14
N ARG A 113 -7.51 13.51 -1.70
CA ARG A 113 -7.84 14.68 -2.54
C ARG A 113 -6.61 15.48 -2.97
N LEU A 114 -5.67 15.69 -2.06
CA LEU A 114 -4.42 16.38 -2.35
C LEU A 114 -3.53 15.58 -3.31
N THR A 115 -3.46 14.26 -3.12
CA THR A 115 -2.71 13.35 -4.00
C THR A 115 -3.30 13.32 -5.41
N LYS A 116 -4.64 13.24 -5.55
CA LYS A 116 -5.35 13.36 -6.83
C LYS A 116 -5.02 14.67 -7.54
N LEU A 117 -5.02 15.78 -6.80
CA LEU A 117 -4.71 17.10 -7.36
C LEU A 117 -3.25 17.19 -7.80
N LYS A 118 -2.31 16.73 -6.96
CA LYS A 118 -0.88 16.68 -7.27
C LYS A 118 -0.62 15.88 -8.56
N TYR A 119 -1.20 14.69 -8.67
CA TYR A 119 -1.03 13.84 -9.85
C TYR A 119 -1.62 14.47 -11.12
N ARG A 120 -2.81 15.10 -11.03
CA ARG A 120 -3.42 15.80 -12.17
C ARG A 120 -2.56 16.96 -12.68
N VAL A 121 -1.87 17.65 -11.79
CA VAL A 121 -1.09 18.87 -12.11
C VAL A 121 0.35 18.55 -12.52
N LEU A 122 1.02 17.64 -11.81
CA LEU A 122 2.45 17.36 -11.98
C LEU A 122 2.75 16.03 -12.70
N GLY A 123 1.75 15.16 -12.87
CA GLY A 123 1.98 13.78 -13.23
C GLY A 123 2.80 13.03 -12.17
N GLY A 124 3.35 11.89 -12.55
CA GLY A 124 4.26 11.11 -11.73
C GLY A 124 4.56 9.77 -12.36
N ASP A 125 5.77 9.26 -12.14
CA ASP A 125 6.08 7.87 -12.40
C ASP A 125 5.28 6.98 -11.42
N THR A 126 4.73 5.90 -11.96
CA THR A 126 3.80 5.01 -11.24
C THR A 126 4.37 3.61 -11.07
N ASN A 127 5.50 3.29 -11.72
CA ASN A 127 6.12 1.98 -11.59
C ASN A 127 6.82 1.87 -10.22
N PRO A 128 6.35 0.99 -9.32
CA PRO A 128 6.92 0.88 -7.97
C PRO A 128 8.34 0.26 -7.95
N PHE A 129 8.85 -0.20 -9.10
CA PHE A 129 10.15 -0.86 -9.22
C PHE A 129 11.16 -0.11 -10.08
N GLU A 130 10.82 1.07 -10.62
CA GLU A 130 11.75 1.86 -11.41
C GLU A 130 12.84 2.49 -10.52
N THR A 131 13.93 1.73 -10.34
CA THR A 131 15.21 2.21 -9.83
C THR A 131 16.27 2.00 -10.91
N GLY A 132 17.10 3.02 -11.14
CA GLY A 132 17.96 3.15 -12.33
C GLY A 132 19.06 2.10 -12.54
N ARG A 133 19.10 0.97 -11.80
CA ARG A 133 20.00 -0.16 -12.06
C ARG A 133 19.41 -1.50 -11.57
N PRO A 134 19.24 -2.52 -12.43
CA PRO A 134 19.00 -3.88 -11.96
C PRO A 134 20.24 -4.35 -11.18
N ARG A 135 20.13 -4.48 -9.85
CA ARG A 135 21.16 -5.10 -9.02
C ARG A 135 20.94 -6.62 -9.04
N ILE A 136 21.92 -7.34 -9.56
CA ILE A 136 21.96 -8.80 -9.56
C ILE A 136 23.03 -9.19 -8.53
N ASP A 137 22.60 -9.46 -7.29
CA ASP A 137 23.48 -10.03 -6.28
C ASP A 137 23.48 -11.56 -6.48
N TYR A 138 24.55 -12.09 -7.08
CA TYR A 138 24.76 -13.54 -7.24
C TYR A 138 25.12 -14.16 -5.89
N ILE A 139 24.39 -15.20 -5.47
CA ILE A 139 24.71 -16.01 -4.28
C ILE A 139 25.78 -17.05 -4.69
N PRO A 140 27.00 -17.04 -4.14
CA PRO A 140 27.93 -18.14 -4.34
C PRO A 140 27.48 -19.33 -3.48
N ARG A 141 27.03 -20.41 -4.13
CA ARG A 141 26.93 -21.76 -3.53
C ARG A 141 28.07 -22.64 -4.07
N PRO A 142 28.45 -23.72 -3.35
CA PRO A 142 29.51 -24.62 -3.79
C PRO A 142 29.28 -25.10 -5.22
N GLY A 143 30.35 -25.13 -6.00
CA GLY A 143 30.31 -25.19 -7.45
C GLY A 143 29.48 -26.36 -8.00
N PRO A 144 28.93 -26.20 -9.21
CA PRO A 144 28.19 -27.26 -9.88
C PRO A 144 29.06 -28.53 -9.95
N ARG A 145 28.51 -29.67 -9.52
CA ARG A 145 29.12 -30.97 -9.82
C ARG A 145 29.01 -31.18 -11.33
N ALA A 146 30.13 -31.02 -12.03
CA ALA A 146 30.21 -31.41 -13.44
C ALA A 146 30.08 -32.94 -13.52
N ILE A 147 28.96 -33.42 -14.05
CA ILE A 147 28.84 -34.82 -14.45
C ILE A 147 29.48 -34.91 -15.84
N LEU A 148 30.69 -35.45 -15.90
CA LEU A 148 31.38 -35.75 -17.16
C LEU A 148 30.73 -36.98 -17.79
N TYR A 149 30.08 -36.81 -18.94
CA TYR A 149 29.68 -37.93 -19.78
C TYR A 149 30.83 -38.27 -20.72
N TYR A 150 31.40 -39.46 -20.60
CA TYR A 150 32.29 -40.00 -21.62
C TYR A 150 31.41 -40.49 -22.77
N LEU A 151 31.50 -39.83 -23.93
CA LEU A 151 31.00 -40.37 -25.18
C LEU A 151 31.98 -41.46 -25.62
N ASP A 152 31.66 -42.72 -25.32
CA ASP A 152 32.30 -43.86 -25.94
C ASP A 152 32.03 -43.82 -27.45
N THR A 153 33.10 -43.78 -28.25
CA THR A 153 33.03 -43.71 -29.71
C THR A 153 32.81 -45.09 -30.37
N GLY A 154 32.50 -46.14 -29.59
CA GLY A 154 32.46 -47.53 -30.07
C GLY A 154 31.10 -48.26 -30.04
N GLY A 155 30.02 -47.70 -29.52
CA GLY A 155 28.74 -48.41 -29.39
C GLY A 155 27.54 -47.50 -29.65
N LYS A 156 26.43 -48.08 -30.14
CA LYS A 156 25.13 -47.39 -30.38
C LYS A 156 24.92 -46.26 -29.36
N PRO A 157 24.54 -45.03 -29.79
CA PRO A 157 24.33 -43.94 -28.86
C PRO A 157 23.34 -44.44 -27.80
N PRO A 158 23.67 -44.35 -26.50
CA PRO A 158 22.65 -44.57 -25.49
C PRO A 158 21.60 -43.52 -25.82
N ALA A 159 20.36 -43.96 -26.07
CA ALA A 159 19.24 -43.04 -26.07
C ALA A 159 19.38 -42.26 -24.77
N ALA A 160 19.74 -40.98 -24.86
CA ALA A 160 19.88 -40.13 -23.70
C ALA A 160 18.49 -40.13 -23.06
N LEU A 161 18.31 -41.01 -22.07
CA LEU A 161 17.10 -41.09 -21.30
C LEU A 161 17.02 -39.75 -20.61
N LEU A 162 16.18 -38.86 -21.13
CA LEU A 162 15.73 -37.67 -20.44
C LEU A 162 15.02 -38.17 -19.17
N SER A 163 15.82 -38.45 -18.14
CA SER A 163 15.34 -38.76 -16.82
C SER A 163 14.84 -37.47 -16.18
N PRO A 164 13.84 -37.53 -15.28
CA PRO A 164 13.47 -36.40 -14.44
C PRO A 164 14.69 -35.75 -13.77
N ASP A 165 15.66 -36.56 -13.36
CA ASP A 165 16.93 -36.11 -12.75
C ASP A 165 17.79 -35.27 -13.72
N THR A 166 17.72 -35.52 -15.03
CA THR A 166 18.43 -34.74 -16.07
C THR A 166 17.66 -33.53 -16.59
N LEU A 167 16.33 -33.53 -16.49
CA LEU A 167 15.48 -32.41 -16.93
C LEU A 167 15.36 -31.32 -15.86
N GLY A 168 15.63 -31.67 -14.61
CA GLY A 168 15.40 -30.79 -13.48
C GLY A 168 13.90 -30.55 -13.22
N PRO A 169 13.59 -29.88 -12.10
CA PRO A 169 12.21 -29.66 -11.71
C PRO A 169 11.51 -28.66 -12.63
N VAL A 170 10.21 -28.91 -12.86
CA VAL A 170 9.37 -28.07 -13.73
C VAL A 170 9.42 -26.61 -13.24
N PRO A 171 9.76 -25.62 -14.10
CA PRO A 171 9.82 -24.22 -13.70
C PRO A 171 8.50 -23.71 -13.11
N LEU A 172 8.58 -22.70 -12.24
CA LEU A 172 7.39 -22.00 -11.73
C LEU A 172 6.56 -21.47 -12.90
N VAL A 173 5.29 -21.90 -12.97
CA VAL A 173 4.34 -21.37 -13.93
C VAL A 173 3.89 -20.00 -13.44
N LEU A 174 4.22 -18.97 -14.21
CA LEU A 174 3.81 -17.60 -13.93
C LEU A 174 2.33 -17.44 -14.30
N PRO A 175 1.46 -17.00 -13.37
CA PRO A 175 0.04 -16.85 -13.66
C PRO A 175 -0.16 -15.75 -14.69
N GLN A 176 -1.11 -15.96 -15.61
CA GLN A 176 -1.51 -14.93 -16.55
C GLN A 176 -2.14 -13.75 -15.81
N THR A 177 -1.63 -12.56 -16.07
CA THR A 177 -2.17 -11.33 -15.47
C THR A 177 -3.28 -10.74 -16.32
N ARG A 178 -4.14 -9.94 -15.69
CA ARG A 178 -5.25 -9.22 -16.32
C ARG A 178 -5.06 -7.72 -16.13
N LEU A 179 -5.25 -6.97 -17.20
CA LEU A 179 -5.26 -5.51 -17.11
C LEU A 179 -6.64 -5.03 -16.66
N LEU A 180 -6.67 -4.10 -15.71
CA LEU A 180 -7.90 -3.49 -15.19
C LEU A 180 -8.19 -2.12 -15.81
N ARG A 181 -7.33 -1.68 -16.72
CA ARG A 181 -7.34 -0.40 -17.45
C ARG A 181 -7.14 -0.65 -18.94
N ASP A 182 -7.48 0.34 -19.75
CA ASP A 182 -7.55 0.17 -21.22
C ASP A 182 -6.16 0.09 -21.87
N SER A 183 -5.11 0.61 -21.22
CA SER A 183 -3.72 0.52 -21.68
C SER A 183 -2.78 0.22 -20.51
N ALA A 184 -1.85 -0.73 -20.63
CA ALA A 184 -0.88 -1.03 -19.57
C ALA A 184 0.14 0.11 -19.39
N ALA A 185 0.54 0.39 -18.14
CA ALA A 185 1.78 1.12 -17.88
C ALA A 185 3.01 0.25 -18.24
N PRO A 186 4.19 0.84 -18.49
CA PRO A 186 5.41 0.07 -18.74
C PRO A 186 5.68 -0.97 -17.65
N GLY A 187 5.78 -2.24 -18.02
CA GLY A 187 6.02 -3.35 -17.09
C GLY A 187 4.81 -3.78 -16.24
N GLU A 188 3.66 -3.12 -16.34
CA GLU A 188 2.45 -3.50 -15.60
C GLU A 188 1.96 -4.89 -16.01
N GLY A 189 1.65 -5.73 -15.03
CA GLY A 189 1.22 -7.12 -15.25
C GLY A 189 2.31 -8.04 -15.82
N GLN A 190 3.51 -7.55 -16.11
CA GLN A 190 4.63 -8.39 -16.55
C GLN A 190 5.38 -8.92 -15.34
N TRP A 191 5.56 -10.24 -15.28
CA TRP A 191 6.34 -10.88 -14.22
C TRP A 191 7.84 -10.72 -14.48
N SER A 192 8.57 -10.27 -13.48
CA SER A 192 10.02 -10.10 -13.52
C SER A 192 10.67 -10.74 -12.30
N THR A 193 11.82 -11.38 -12.49
CA THR A 193 12.63 -11.92 -11.40
C THR A 193 13.69 -10.92 -10.91
N ALA A 194 13.77 -9.73 -11.51
CA ALA A 194 14.84 -8.75 -11.28
C ALA A 194 14.83 -8.18 -9.85
N GLY A 195 16.01 -8.11 -9.21
CA GLY A 195 16.14 -7.59 -7.85
C GLY A 195 15.40 -8.43 -6.79
N LEU A 196 15.25 -9.74 -7.03
CA LEU A 196 14.71 -10.70 -6.07
C LEU A 196 15.79 -11.74 -5.74
N PRO A 197 15.77 -12.34 -4.53
CA PRO A 197 16.65 -13.46 -4.21
C PRO A 197 16.46 -14.63 -5.19
N ARG A 198 17.56 -15.24 -5.63
CA ARG A 198 17.56 -16.40 -6.54
C ARG A 198 18.64 -17.38 -6.11
N THR A 199 18.45 -18.69 -6.36
CA THR A 199 19.50 -19.68 -6.10
C THR A 199 20.44 -19.86 -7.28
N SER A 200 19.99 -19.58 -8.51
CA SER A 200 20.82 -19.56 -9.73
C SER A 200 20.31 -18.52 -10.74
N PRO A 201 21.08 -18.19 -11.80
CA PRO A 201 20.72 -17.12 -12.74
C PRO A 201 19.42 -17.38 -13.51
N ASN A 202 19.18 -18.65 -13.84
CA ASN A 202 18.02 -19.10 -14.62
C ASN A 202 16.87 -19.61 -13.73
N ASP A 203 17.02 -19.50 -12.42
CA ASP A 203 16.05 -20.02 -11.48
C ASP A 203 14.90 -19.03 -11.23
N VAL A 204 13.66 -19.49 -11.44
CA VAL A 204 12.44 -18.73 -11.18
C VAL A 204 11.83 -19.19 -9.86
N LEU A 205 12.52 -18.88 -8.75
CA LEU A 205 12.00 -19.11 -7.40
C LEU A 205 10.93 -18.08 -7.02
N MET A 206 11.14 -16.83 -7.42
CA MET A 206 10.26 -15.70 -7.13
C MET A 206 10.14 -14.79 -8.33
N ALA A 207 8.96 -14.21 -8.50
CA ALA A 207 8.70 -13.20 -9.51
C ALA A 207 7.89 -12.06 -8.90
N LYS A 208 8.06 -10.86 -9.42
CA LYS A 208 7.28 -9.69 -9.02
C LYS A 208 6.59 -9.05 -10.22
N THR A 209 5.45 -8.45 -9.96
CA THR A 209 4.73 -7.60 -10.90
C THR A 209 3.99 -6.52 -10.12
N PHE A 210 3.33 -5.61 -10.84
CA PHE A 210 2.43 -4.64 -10.24
C PHE A 210 1.19 -4.44 -11.11
N ILE A 211 0.09 -4.02 -10.48
CA ILE A 211 -1.21 -3.79 -11.10
C ILE A 211 -1.73 -2.42 -10.67
N HIS A 212 -2.35 -1.67 -11.60
CA HIS A 212 -3.17 -0.51 -11.27
C HIS A 212 -4.64 -0.95 -11.10
N PRO A 213 -5.18 -1.01 -9.86
CA PRO A 213 -6.53 -1.54 -9.66
C PRO A 213 -7.65 -0.53 -9.82
N ASP A 214 -7.35 0.77 -9.79
CA ASP A 214 -8.35 1.81 -9.67
C ASP A 214 -8.24 2.84 -10.80
N ARG A 215 -9.24 2.86 -11.68
CA ARG A 215 -9.33 3.83 -12.78
C ARG A 215 -9.53 5.27 -12.28
N SER A 216 -10.12 5.46 -11.10
CA SER A 216 -10.31 6.78 -10.48
C SER A 216 -9.06 7.29 -9.76
N ARG A 217 -8.13 6.38 -9.44
CA ARG A 217 -6.83 6.64 -8.81
C ARG A 217 -5.72 6.00 -9.65
N PRO A 218 -5.42 6.53 -10.85
CA PRO A 218 -4.46 5.93 -11.78
C PRO A 218 -3.02 5.88 -11.25
N TYR A 219 -2.72 6.54 -10.13
CA TYR A 219 -1.45 6.47 -9.41
C TYR A 219 -1.39 5.36 -8.35
N SER A 220 -2.52 4.72 -8.03
CA SER A 220 -2.55 3.63 -7.07
C SER A 220 -2.00 2.36 -7.74
N THR A 221 -1.00 1.77 -7.11
CA THR A 221 -0.39 0.51 -7.54
C THR A 221 -0.38 -0.49 -6.41
N VAL A 222 -0.55 -1.77 -6.79
CA VAL A 222 -0.34 -2.91 -5.92
C VAL A 222 0.80 -3.71 -6.49
N ALA A 223 1.90 -3.78 -5.75
CA ALA A 223 2.99 -4.69 -6.06
C ALA A 223 2.69 -6.08 -5.53
N VAL A 224 2.99 -7.10 -6.32
CA VAL A 224 2.71 -8.50 -6.02
C VAL A 224 4.00 -9.32 -6.17
N LEU A 225 4.35 -10.05 -5.12
CA LEU A 225 5.44 -11.02 -5.07
C LEU A 225 4.86 -12.43 -5.13
N LEU A 226 5.24 -13.19 -6.14
CA LEU A 226 4.94 -14.61 -6.32
C LEU A 226 6.14 -15.44 -5.87
N MET A 227 5.88 -16.52 -5.14
CA MET A 227 6.90 -17.47 -4.66
C MET A 227 6.46 -18.91 -4.92
N ASP A 228 7.39 -19.73 -5.43
CA ASP A 228 7.16 -21.15 -5.71
C ASP A 228 6.97 -21.97 -4.42
N ALA A 229 5.72 -22.35 -4.14
CA ALA A 229 5.36 -23.05 -2.89
C ALA A 229 6.03 -24.42 -2.72
N ARG A 230 6.54 -25.01 -3.81
CA ARG A 230 7.24 -26.31 -3.78
C ARG A 230 8.64 -26.22 -3.16
N ARG A 231 9.16 -25.00 -3.02
CA ARG A 231 10.56 -24.71 -2.64
C ARG A 231 10.67 -23.78 -1.45
N ILE A 232 9.56 -23.45 -0.82
CA ILE A 232 9.53 -22.54 0.31
C ILE A 232 8.78 -23.15 1.48
N ARG A 233 9.07 -22.63 2.67
CA ARG A 233 8.20 -22.76 3.84
C ARG A 233 7.69 -21.41 4.25
N LEU A 234 6.38 -21.34 4.45
CA LEU A 234 5.73 -20.22 5.08
C LEU A 234 5.70 -20.45 6.59
N HIS A 235 6.14 -19.45 7.34
CA HIS A 235 6.11 -19.42 8.78
C HIS A 235 5.27 -18.23 9.26
N MET A 236 4.70 -18.38 10.46
CA MET A 236 3.93 -17.33 11.14
C MET A 236 4.49 -17.21 12.54
N THR A 237 4.75 -15.99 12.99
CA THR A 237 5.28 -15.76 14.34
C THR A 237 4.40 -14.76 15.07
N GLY A 238 3.96 -15.13 16.27
CA GLY A 238 3.24 -14.20 17.14
C GLY A 238 4.15 -13.07 17.61
N GLY A 239 3.63 -11.85 17.64
CA GLY A 239 4.35 -10.70 18.20
C GLY A 239 4.49 -10.79 19.72
N THR A 240 5.33 -9.92 20.28
CA THR A 240 5.50 -9.82 21.74
C THR A 240 4.28 -9.22 22.44
N VAL A 241 3.40 -8.54 21.69
CA VAL A 241 2.18 -7.86 22.18
C VAL A 241 0.93 -8.36 21.46
N ASP A 242 0.90 -8.38 20.13
CA ASP A 242 -0.27 -8.78 19.35
C ASP A 242 -0.02 -10.10 18.60
N PRO A 243 -1.04 -10.95 18.39
CA PRO A 243 -2.47 -10.70 18.67
C PRO A 243 -2.97 -11.22 20.03
N GLY A 244 -2.11 -11.85 20.85
CA GLY A 244 -2.49 -12.56 22.07
C GLY A 244 -2.15 -11.88 23.41
N GLY A 245 -1.47 -10.73 23.41
CA GLY A 245 -0.91 -10.14 24.63
C GLY A 245 -1.95 -9.64 25.63
N ASP A 246 -3.13 -9.21 25.18
CA ASP A 246 -4.28 -8.91 26.05
C ASP A 246 -4.87 -10.17 26.71
N ARG A 247 -4.60 -11.36 26.17
CA ARG A 247 -4.89 -12.67 26.80
C ARG A 247 -3.70 -13.21 27.60
N GLY A 248 -2.62 -12.43 27.73
CA GLY A 248 -1.38 -12.88 28.35
C GLY A 248 -0.55 -13.87 27.52
N VAL A 249 -0.90 -14.11 26.25
CA VAL A 249 -0.20 -15.03 25.36
C VAL A 249 0.78 -14.24 24.48
N LYS A 250 2.08 -14.31 24.81
CA LYS A 250 3.14 -13.61 24.08
C LYS A 250 3.91 -14.53 23.15
N GLY A 251 4.19 -14.02 21.95
CA GLY A 251 5.05 -14.66 20.96
C GLY A 251 6.49 -14.20 21.10
N SER A 252 7.38 -14.81 20.31
CA SER A 252 8.78 -14.40 20.28
C SER A 252 8.96 -13.03 19.63
N GLY A 253 8.09 -12.68 18.67
CA GLY A 253 8.26 -11.55 17.76
C GLY A 253 9.52 -11.62 16.91
N ASN A 254 10.23 -12.74 16.85
CA ASN A 254 11.55 -12.85 16.22
C ASN A 254 11.58 -13.99 15.20
N ILE A 255 12.25 -13.75 14.07
CA ILE A 255 12.72 -14.81 13.20
C ILE A 255 13.93 -15.48 13.89
N PRO A 256 13.94 -16.81 14.06
CA PRO A 256 15.09 -17.51 14.64
C PRO A 256 16.36 -17.30 13.81
N ALA A 257 17.49 -17.03 14.47
CA ALA A 257 18.74 -16.66 13.79
C ALA A 257 19.32 -17.78 12.90
N ASP A 258 19.03 -19.04 13.21
CA ASP A 258 19.41 -20.21 12.41
C ASP A 258 18.69 -20.26 11.05
N GLN A 259 17.58 -19.51 10.90
CA GLN A 259 16.80 -19.46 9.66
C GLN A 259 17.32 -18.40 8.67
N TYR A 260 18.20 -17.51 9.11
CA TYR A 260 18.69 -16.36 8.34
C TYR A 260 19.36 -16.73 7.02
N ALA A 261 20.06 -17.87 6.99
CA ALA A 261 20.74 -18.34 5.78
C ALA A 261 19.77 -18.70 4.64
N ASN A 262 18.52 -19.04 4.98
CA ASN A 262 17.48 -19.46 4.04
C ASN A 262 16.34 -18.43 3.93
N LEU A 263 16.40 -17.32 4.64
CA LEU A 263 15.33 -16.31 4.67
C LEU A 263 15.20 -15.62 3.30
N LEU A 264 13.98 -15.57 2.75
CA LEU A 264 13.68 -15.03 1.42
C LEU A 264 12.85 -13.75 1.50
N ALA A 265 11.77 -13.77 2.28
CA ALA A 265 10.84 -12.65 2.38
C ALA A 265 10.11 -12.62 3.74
N ALA A 266 9.58 -11.45 4.10
CA ALA A 266 8.64 -11.29 5.21
C ALA A 266 7.61 -10.20 4.92
N ILE A 267 6.42 -10.34 5.49
CA ILE A 267 5.31 -9.38 5.40
C ILE A 267 4.63 -9.25 6.77
N ASN A 268 4.07 -8.06 7.06
CA ASN A 268 3.32 -7.83 8.30
C ASN A 268 2.16 -8.83 8.49
N GLY A 269 1.73 -9.03 9.73
CA GLY A 269 0.65 -9.93 10.09
C GLY A 269 -0.75 -9.34 9.87
N GLY A 270 -1.73 -10.00 10.48
CA GLY A 270 -3.13 -9.55 10.47
C GLY A 270 -3.40 -8.42 11.48
N PHE A 271 -4.68 -8.07 11.64
CA PHE A 271 -5.06 -7.06 12.62
C PHE A 271 -4.73 -7.48 14.05
N LYS A 272 -4.51 -6.47 14.90
CA LYS A 272 -4.38 -6.63 16.35
C LYS A 272 -5.54 -7.44 16.90
N GLY A 273 -5.28 -8.18 17.96
CA GLY A 273 -6.29 -9.05 18.56
C GLY A 273 -7.58 -8.30 18.95
N PRO A 274 -7.51 -7.14 19.62
CA PRO A 274 -8.70 -6.37 19.99
C PRO A 274 -9.46 -5.78 18.79
N HIS A 275 -8.85 -5.68 17.61
CA HIS A 275 -9.42 -5.03 16.42
C HIS A 275 -10.19 -6.02 15.52
N GLY A 276 -10.93 -6.94 16.13
CA GLY A 276 -11.80 -7.89 15.42
C GLY A 276 -11.73 -9.34 15.92
N GLY A 277 -10.82 -9.66 16.85
CA GLY A 277 -10.73 -10.99 17.43
C GLY A 277 -10.45 -12.07 16.39
N PHE A 278 -9.61 -11.77 15.40
CA PHE A 278 -9.23 -12.71 14.35
C PHE A 278 -8.24 -13.74 14.91
N GLY A 279 -8.53 -15.01 14.66
CA GLY A 279 -7.80 -16.12 15.27
C GLY A 279 -6.35 -16.24 14.81
N MET A 280 -5.51 -16.79 15.69
CA MET A 280 -4.14 -17.18 15.37
C MET A 280 -3.69 -18.33 16.26
N TYR A 281 -3.22 -19.39 15.61
CA TYR A 281 -2.44 -20.46 16.20
C TYR A 281 -1.10 -20.53 15.48
N ALA A 282 0.02 -20.43 16.19
CA ALA A 282 1.35 -20.60 15.61
C ALA A 282 2.35 -20.91 16.73
N ASP A 283 3.54 -21.42 16.39
CA ASP A 283 4.60 -21.71 17.37
C ASP A 283 4.12 -22.61 18.54
N GLY A 284 3.15 -23.50 18.27
CA GLY A 284 2.52 -24.37 19.28
C GLY A 284 1.63 -23.64 20.29
N LYS A 285 1.22 -22.40 20.01
CA LYS A 285 0.40 -21.56 20.91
C LYS A 285 -0.86 -21.06 20.19
N GLU A 286 -1.98 -21.12 20.90
CA GLU A 286 -3.18 -20.38 20.52
C GLU A 286 -3.09 -18.94 21.04
N TYR A 287 -2.75 -17.99 20.18
CA TYR A 287 -2.76 -16.57 20.53
C TYR A 287 -4.19 -16.03 20.60
N ARG A 288 -5.07 -16.45 19.68
CA ARG A 288 -6.50 -16.10 19.61
C ARG A 288 -7.29 -17.31 19.08
N PRO A 289 -8.50 -17.59 19.61
CA PRO A 289 -9.31 -18.70 19.12
C PRO A 289 -9.69 -18.51 17.65
N LEU A 290 -9.69 -19.60 16.88
CA LEU A 290 -10.14 -19.60 15.50
C LEU A 290 -11.68 -19.51 15.44
N ARG A 291 -12.22 -18.76 14.49
CA ARG A 291 -13.66 -18.57 14.29
C ARG A 291 -14.07 -18.92 12.88
N ASN A 292 -15.25 -19.52 12.74
CA ASN A 292 -15.83 -19.85 11.44
C ASN A 292 -16.20 -18.58 10.66
N GLY A 293 -16.24 -18.69 9.33
CA GLY A 293 -16.63 -17.62 8.42
C GLY A 293 -15.54 -16.57 8.14
N LEU A 294 -14.34 -16.75 8.69
CA LEU A 294 -13.21 -15.85 8.47
C LEU A 294 -12.25 -16.40 7.43
N ALA A 295 -11.67 -15.50 6.64
CA ALA A 295 -10.55 -15.84 5.78
C ALA A 295 -9.37 -16.32 6.61
N SER A 296 -8.82 -17.46 6.22
CA SER A 296 -7.78 -18.14 6.97
C SER A 296 -6.72 -18.68 6.03
N ILE A 297 -5.47 -18.50 6.42
CA ILE A 297 -4.31 -19.20 5.85
C ILE A 297 -3.79 -20.18 6.89
N ALA A 298 -3.53 -21.41 6.46
CA ALA A 298 -3.03 -22.50 7.28
C ALA A 298 -1.76 -23.08 6.68
N VAL A 299 -0.83 -23.46 7.55
CA VAL A 299 0.38 -24.21 7.20
C VAL A 299 0.26 -25.59 7.83
N MET A 300 0.55 -26.61 7.02
CA MET A 300 0.49 -28.02 7.41
C MET A 300 1.88 -28.54 7.83
N LYS A 301 1.94 -29.72 8.48
CA LYS A 301 3.18 -30.38 8.92
C LYS A 301 4.16 -30.66 7.79
N ASP A 302 3.66 -31.01 6.61
CA ASP A 302 4.44 -31.21 5.39
C ASP A 302 4.84 -29.88 4.70
N GLY A 303 4.45 -28.76 5.30
CA GLY A 303 4.62 -27.39 4.83
C GLY A 303 3.72 -26.98 3.66
N ALA A 304 2.70 -27.77 3.32
CA ALA A 304 1.66 -27.33 2.41
C ALA A 304 0.95 -26.08 2.97
N ILE A 305 0.62 -25.15 2.08
CA ILE A 305 -0.10 -23.92 2.42
C ILE A 305 -1.53 -24.07 1.91
N LYS A 306 -2.50 -23.90 2.81
CA LYS A 306 -3.94 -23.92 2.47
C LYS A 306 -4.55 -22.58 2.82
N MET A 307 -5.53 -22.14 2.03
CA MET A 307 -6.24 -20.89 2.29
C MET A 307 -7.71 -21.01 1.89
N GLY A 308 -8.60 -20.40 2.66
CA GLY A 308 -10.04 -20.44 2.44
C GLY A 308 -10.82 -19.87 3.62
N GLU A 309 -12.13 -20.07 3.60
CA GLU A 309 -13.01 -19.71 4.70
C GLU A 309 -13.00 -20.80 5.79
N TRP A 310 -12.73 -20.40 7.04
CA TRP A 310 -12.68 -21.34 8.16
C TRP A 310 -14.05 -21.91 8.50
N GLY A 311 -14.12 -23.21 8.77
CA GLY A 311 -15.34 -23.96 9.02
C GLY A 311 -16.10 -24.36 7.74
N LYS A 312 -15.70 -23.86 6.57
CA LYS A 312 -16.29 -24.18 5.27
C LYS A 312 -15.28 -24.88 4.35
N ASP A 313 -14.20 -24.19 4.01
CA ASP A 313 -13.17 -24.69 3.10
C ASP A 313 -12.04 -25.39 3.87
N LEU A 314 -11.72 -24.87 5.07
CA LEU A 314 -10.70 -25.42 5.96
C LEU A 314 -11.27 -25.61 7.36
N SER A 315 -10.78 -26.60 8.08
CA SER A 315 -10.99 -26.75 9.53
C SER A 315 -9.72 -27.29 10.16
N TRP A 316 -9.68 -27.33 11.49
CA TRP A 316 -8.53 -27.88 12.18
C TRP A 316 -8.41 -29.37 11.88
N ASP A 317 -7.23 -29.81 11.47
CA ASP A 317 -6.86 -31.22 11.36
C ASP A 317 -5.57 -31.51 12.12
N GLU A 318 -5.24 -32.80 12.28
CA GLU A 318 -4.04 -33.25 13.01
C GLU A 318 -2.71 -32.82 12.35
N ASN A 319 -2.74 -32.40 11.09
CA ASN A 319 -1.59 -31.96 10.32
C ASN A 319 -1.44 -30.45 10.32
N THR A 320 -2.38 -29.71 10.88
CA THR A 320 -2.33 -28.25 10.95
C THR A 320 -1.31 -27.81 12.01
N VAL A 321 -0.36 -26.95 11.64
CA VAL A 321 0.68 -26.45 12.57
C VAL A 321 0.59 -24.95 12.84
N ALA A 322 0.07 -24.18 11.88
CA ALA A 322 -0.19 -22.76 12.07
C ALA A 322 -1.43 -22.33 11.28
N VAL A 323 -2.21 -21.41 11.85
CA VAL A 323 -3.35 -20.77 11.21
C VAL A 323 -3.35 -19.30 11.58
N ARG A 324 -3.55 -18.42 10.61
CA ARG A 324 -3.84 -17.01 10.85
C ARG A 324 -5.11 -16.62 10.10
N GLN A 325 -6.04 -16.00 10.81
CA GLN A 325 -7.27 -15.47 10.23
C GLN A 325 -7.21 -13.96 10.14
N ASN A 326 -7.93 -13.35 9.20
CA ASN A 326 -8.12 -11.90 9.16
C ASN A 326 -9.29 -11.54 8.24
N ALA A 327 -10.27 -10.82 8.76
CA ALA A 327 -11.48 -10.42 8.01
C ALA A 327 -12.10 -11.57 7.20
N VAL A 328 -12.59 -11.28 6.00
CA VAL A 328 -13.23 -12.21 5.07
C VAL A 328 -12.40 -12.31 3.78
N LEU A 329 -12.71 -13.27 2.90
CA LEU A 329 -11.92 -13.49 1.69
C LEU A 329 -12.06 -12.30 0.74
N LEU A 330 -10.93 -11.81 0.22
CA LEU A 330 -10.87 -10.83 -0.87
C LEU A 330 -11.16 -11.50 -2.21
N VAL A 331 -10.56 -12.68 -2.42
CA VAL A 331 -10.72 -13.51 -3.61
C VAL A 331 -11.09 -14.91 -3.15
N GLN A 332 -12.11 -15.50 -3.75
CA GLN A 332 -12.59 -16.85 -3.44
C GLN A 332 -12.85 -17.59 -4.76
N GLY A 333 -12.22 -18.75 -4.95
CA GLY A 333 -12.46 -19.58 -6.14
C GLY A 333 -12.02 -18.93 -7.47
N GLY A 334 -11.11 -17.96 -7.44
CA GLY A 334 -10.68 -17.22 -8.64
C GLY A 334 -11.58 -16.06 -9.03
N GLU A 335 -12.48 -15.65 -8.14
CA GLU A 335 -13.38 -14.51 -8.31
C GLU A 335 -13.18 -13.49 -7.17
N VAL A 336 -13.34 -12.20 -7.50
CA VAL A 336 -13.38 -11.15 -6.48
C VAL A 336 -14.62 -11.37 -5.61
N SER A 337 -14.42 -11.44 -4.30
CA SER A 337 -15.50 -11.70 -3.36
C SER A 337 -16.58 -10.60 -3.44
N PRO A 338 -17.87 -10.95 -3.54
CA PRO A 338 -18.95 -9.95 -3.55
C PRO A 338 -19.00 -9.14 -2.25
N ARG A 339 -18.41 -9.68 -1.17
CA ARG A 339 -18.30 -9.02 0.13
C ARG A 339 -17.41 -7.77 0.11
N THR A 340 -16.61 -7.60 -0.94
CA THR A 340 -15.81 -6.37 -1.14
C THR A 340 -16.66 -5.13 -1.36
N ALA A 341 -17.94 -5.31 -1.73
CA ALA A 341 -18.94 -4.24 -1.80
C ALA A 341 -19.70 -4.02 -0.47
N GLU A 342 -19.46 -4.83 0.56
CA GLU A 342 -20.02 -4.59 1.90
C GLU A 342 -19.33 -3.38 2.57
N GLY A 343 -19.98 -2.81 3.59
CA GLY A 343 -19.45 -1.66 4.34
C GLY A 343 -18.11 -1.96 5.02
N ASN A 344 -17.38 -0.87 5.37
CA ASN A 344 -16.02 -0.95 5.90
C ASN A 344 -15.88 -1.80 7.16
N ASP A 345 -16.93 -1.96 7.96
CA ASP A 345 -16.95 -2.83 9.16
C ASP A 345 -16.56 -4.29 8.85
N THR A 346 -16.81 -4.74 7.61
CA THR A 346 -16.40 -6.06 7.11
C THR A 346 -14.88 -6.22 7.04
N TRP A 347 -14.17 -5.10 6.85
CA TRP A 347 -12.75 -5.03 6.51
C TRP A 347 -11.88 -4.49 7.65
N GLY A 348 -12.46 -4.38 8.86
CA GLY A 348 -11.83 -3.87 10.07
C GLY A 348 -12.65 -2.76 10.72
N TYR A 349 -12.33 -2.41 11.97
CA TYR A 349 -12.99 -1.31 12.68
C TYR A 349 -12.45 0.02 12.14
N VAL A 350 -13.05 0.54 11.07
CA VAL A 350 -12.55 1.75 10.39
C VAL A 350 -13.60 2.84 10.16
N GLU A 351 -14.69 2.83 10.96
CA GLU A 351 -15.86 3.75 10.94
C GLU A 351 -17.12 3.05 10.41
N VAL A 352 -18.14 2.97 11.28
CA VAL A 352 -19.51 2.58 10.94
C VAL A 352 -20.06 3.61 9.95
N ASP A 353 -20.64 3.15 8.84
CA ASP A 353 -21.28 3.96 7.78
C ASP A 353 -20.38 4.80 6.83
N SER A 354 -19.07 4.51 6.71
CA SER A 354 -18.26 5.11 5.63
C SER A 354 -18.20 4.21 4.38
N SER A 355 -18.37 4.80 3.19
CA SER A 355 -18.52 4.04 1.93
C SER A 355 -17.21 3.56 1.31
N GLU A 356 -16.06 4.19 1.63
CA GLU A 356 -14.76 3.78 1.07
C GLU A 356 -13.60 4.32 1.95
N PHE A 357 -12.84 3.43 2.60
CA PHE A 357 -11.63 3.80 3.35
C PHE A 357 -10.37 3.53 2.52
N ILE A 358 -9.64 4.60 2.19
CA ILE A 358 -8.48 4.59 1.29
C ILE A 358 -7.19 4.72 2.09
N THR A 359 -6.33 3.70 2.02
CA THR A 359 -5.08 3.69 2.78
C THR A 359 -4.06 2.72 2.17
N TRP A 360 -2.94 2.53 2.86
CA TRP A 360 -2.05 1.38 2.65
C TRP A 360 -2.76 0.08 3.01
N ARG A 361 -2.73 -0.90 2.11
CA ARG A 361 -3.23 -2.25 2.41
C ARG A 361 -2.21 -3.29 2.02
N SER A 362 -2.23 -4.40 2.74
CA SER A 362 -1.40 -5.57 2.51
C SER A 362 -2.27 -6.83 2.43
N ALA A 363 -1.76 -7.86 1.77
CA ALA A 363 -2.48 -9.10 1.57
C ALA A 363 -1.54 -10.29 1.36
N ILE A 364 -2.13 -11.46 1.57
CA ILE A 364 -1.56 -12.77 1.27
C ILE A 364 -2.58 -13.56 0.45
N GLY A 365 -2.10 -14.35 -0.51
CA GLY A 365 -2.96 -15.16 -1.37
C GLY A 365 -2.26 -16.39 -1.91
N LEU A 366 -3.03 -17.26 -2.55
CA LEU A 366 -2.56 -18.43 -3.27
C LEU A 366 -3.03 -18.38 -4.72
N THR A 367 -2.16 -18.75 -5.66
CA THR A 367 -2.59 -19.07 -7.03
C THR A 367 -3.38 -20.38 -7.05
N LYS A 368 -3.99 -20.73 -8.19
CA LYS A 368 -4.70 -22.00 -8.37
C LYS A 368 -3.79 -23.22 -8.10
N ASP A 369 -2.51 -23.10 -8.43
CA ASP A 369 -1.50 -24.15 -8.25
C ASP A 369 -0.89 -24.15 -6.84
N GLY A 370 -1.38 -23.30 -5.94
CA GLY A 370 -0.93 -23.21 -4.55
C GLY A 370 0.31 -22.35 -4.32
N ASN A 371 0.79 -21.60 -5.33
CA ASN A 371 1.94 -20.71 -5.16
C ASN A 371 1.58 -19.49 -4.32
N LEU A 372 2.51 -19.06 -3.47
CA LEU A 372 2.27 -18.02 -2.47
C LEU A 372 2.40 -16.62 -3.10
N LEU A 373 1.44 -15.76 -2.78
CA LEU A 373 1.41 -14.36 -3.17
C LEU A 373 1.49 -13.47 -1.93
N PHE A 374 2.43 -12.53 -1.92
CA PHE A 374 2.40 -11.35 -1.03
C PHE A 374 2.05 -10.12 -1.87
N ALA A 375 1.21 -9.24 -1.34
CA ALA A 375 0.86 -8.00 -2.02
C ALA A 375 0.78 -6.82 -1.06
N ALA A 376 1.17 -5.65 -1.54
CA ALA A 376 1.02 -4.39 -0.81
C ALA A 376 0.91 -3.21 -1.78
N GLY A 377 0.21 -2.17 -1.35
CA GLY A 377 0.08 -0.93 -2.10
C GLY A 377 -0.56 0.17 -1.26
N ASN A 378 -0.58 1.39 -1.81
CA ASN A 378 -1.16 2.56 -1.18
C ASN A 378 -2.36 3.08 -1.98
N SER A 379 -3.19 3.91 -1.32
CA SER A 379 -4.40 4.50 -1.89
C SER A 379 -5.41 3.44 -2.33
N LEU A 380 -5.63 2.43 -1.48
CA LEU A 380 -6.47 1.27 -1.77
C LEU A 380 -7.69 1.18 -0.85
N SER A 381 -8.82 0.77 -1.43
CA SER A 381 -9.93 0.13 -0.71
C SER A 381 -9.73 -1.39 -0.66
N ALA A 382 -10.59 -2.10 0.07
CA ALA A 382 -10.57 -3.57 0.09
C ALA A 382 -10.88 -4.14 -1.32
N GLU A 383 -11.83 -3.54 -2.02
CA GLU A 383 -12.20 -3.92 -3.38
C GLU A 383 -11.06 -3.72 -4.38
N THR A 384 -10.36 -2.58 -4.34
CA THR A 384 -9.24 -2.35 -5.27
C THR A 384 -8.07 -3.28 -4.99
N LEU A 385 -7.79 -3.59 -3.71
CA LEU A 385 -6.82 -4.62 -3.34
C LEU A 385 -7.23 -6.02 -3.86
N ALA A 386 -8.49 -6.41 -3.70
CA ALA A 386 -9.01 -7.69 -4.18
C ALA A 386 -8.90 -7.81 -5.71
N LYS A 387 -9.29 -6.76 -6.44
CA LYS A 387 -9.15 -6.69 -7.90
C LYS A 387 -7.70 -6.84 -8.34
N ALA A 388 -6.75 -6.20 -7.65
CA ALA A 388 -5.32 -6.34 -7.98
C ALA A 388 -4.81 -7.78 -7.80
N LEU A 389 -5.16 -8.44 -6.69
CA LEU A 389 -4.77 -9.84 -6.44
C LEU A 389 -5.36 -10.78 -7.48
N TRP A 390 -6.66 -10.63 -7.75
CA TRP A 390 -7.35 -11.39 -8.79
C TRP A 390 -6.73 -11.17 -10.19
N ALA A 391 -6.39 -9.93 -10.50
CA ALA A 391 -5.71 -9.55 -11.74
C ALA A 391 -4.29 -10.11 -11.83
N ALA A 392 -3.59 -10.29 -10.71
CA ALA A 392 -2.30 -10.96 -10.63
C ALA A 392 -2.39 -12.49 -10.60
N GLY A 393 -3.60 -13.07 -10.64
CA GLY A 393 -3.81 -14.52 -10.71
C GLY A 393 -4.02 -15.21 -9.36
N ALA A 394 -4.35 -14.47 -8.30
CA ALA A 394 -4.81 -15.09 -7.06
C ALA A 394 -6.10 -15.89 -7.30
N HIS A 395 -6.14 -17.10 -6.74
CA HIS A 395 -7.33 -17.95 -6.70
C HIS A 395 -8.07 -17.78 -5.36
N THR A 396 -7.30 -17.65 -4.28
CA THR A 396 -7.84 -17.32 -2.96
C THR A 396 -6.92 -16.27 -2.33
N ALA A 397 -7.49 -15.25 -1.70
CA ALA A 397 -6.69 -14.21 -1.05
C ALA A 397 -7.41 -13.56 0.13
N MET A 398 -6.63 -13.04 1.07
CA MET A 398 -7.12 -12.35 2.26
C MET A 398 -6.30 -11.10 2.55
N GLN A 399 -6.97 -10.10 3.13
CA GLN A 399 -6.32 -8.87 3.58
C GLN A 399 -5.53 -9.11 4.88
N LEU A 400 -4.46 -8.36 5.08
CA LEU A 400 -3.67 -8.29 6.32
C LEU A 400 -3.83 -6.91 6.99
N ASP A 401 -2.99 -6.55 7.97
CA ASP A 401 -3.09 -5.24 8.61
C ASP A 401 -2.96 -4.08 7.59
N ILE A 402 -3.75 -3.02 7.78
CA ILE A 402 -3.80 -1.82 6.92
C ILE A 402 -3.18 -0.60 7.59
N ASN A 403 -2.64 -0.75 8.81
CA ASN A 403 -2.02 0.37 9.50
C ASN A 403 -0.74 0.80 8.76
N SER A 404 -0.79 1.98 8.14
CA SER A 404 0.22 2.43 7.18
C SER A 404 1.67 2.26 7.65
N PRO A 405 2.07 2.61 8.90
CA PRO A 405 3.45 2.46 9.34
C PRO A 405 3.94 1.00 9.41
N TYR A 406 3.03 0.03 9.44
CA TYR A 406 3.37 -1.38 9.56
C TYR A 406 3.35 -2.15 8.23
N VAL A 407 2.72 -1.62 7.17
CA VAL A 407 2.66 -2.28 5.86
C VAL A 407 4.06 -2.34 5.24
N LEU A 408 4.63 -3.53 5.16
CA LEU A 408 5.98 -3.75 4.67
C LEU A 408 6.11 -5.17 4.11
N ILE A 409 6.72 -5.28 2.93
CA ILE A 409 7.32 -6.52 2.43
C ILE A 409 8.83 -6.29 2.37
N SER A 410 9.58 -7.16 3.04
CA SER A 410 11.04 -7.19 2.97
C SER A 410 11.49 -8.40 2.16
N ALA A 411 12.46 -8.19 1.26
CA ALA A 411 13.22 -9.26 0.62
C ALA A 411 14.58 -9.42 1.32
N PHE A 412 15.04 -10.65 1.48
CA PHE A 412 16.27 -10.98 2.19
C PHE A 412 17.26 -11.68 1.28
N PHE A 413 18.48 -11.16 1.25
CA PHE A 413 19.58 -11.66 0.43
C PHE A 413 20.65 -12.22 1.35
N ALA A 414 20.91 -13.52 1.25
CA ALA A 414 22.00 -14.17 1.98
C ALA A 414 23.33 -13.45 1.75
N GLN A 415 24.12 -13.24 2.81
CA GLN A 415 25.42 -12.57 2.74
C GLN A 415 26.54 -13.50 3.25
N PRO A 416 27.79 -13.32 2.76
CA PRO A 416 28.98 -13.90 3.36
C PRO A 416 29.13 -13.37 4.80
N GLY A 417 28.70 -14.13 5.80
CA GLY A 417 28.61 -13.69 7.20
C GLY A 417 27.32 -14.10 7.91
N GLY A 418 26.35 -14.68 7.19
CA GLY A 418 25.16 -15.31 7.77
C GLY A 418 24.00 -14.36 8.08
N THR A 419 24.26 -13.06 8.30
CA THR A 419 23.20 -12.05 8.43
C THR A 419 22.69 -11.63 7.05
N PRO A 420 21.39 -11.71 6.77
CA PRO A 420 20.86 -11.36 5.46
C PRO A 420 20.83 -9.85 5.28
N LYS A 421 21.09 -9.39 4.07
CA LYS A 421 20.83 -8.02 3.64
C LYS A 421 19.33 -7.91 3.37
N ALA A 422 18.67 -6.96 4.02
CA ALA A 422 17.25 -6.72 3.83
C ALA A 422 17.02 -5.55 2.87
N GLU A 423 16.14 -5.72 1.90
CA GLU A 423 15.68 -4.66 0.99
C GLU A 423 14.16 -4.53 1.01
N ARG A 424 13.66 -3.32 0.75
CA ARG A 424 12.21 -3.11 0.63
C ARG A 424 11.75 -3.68 -0.69
N PHE A 425 10.56 -4.25 -0.71
CA PHE A 425 9.96 -4.71 -1.96
C PHE A 425 9.55 -3.55 -2.88
N MET A 426 9.07 -2.44 -2.30
CA MET A 426 8.87 -1.16 -2.96
C MET A 426 9.56 -0.05 -2.17
N ASP A 427 10.22 0.87 -2.85
CA ASP A 427 11.01 1.93 -2.21
C ASP A 427 10.18 2.86 -1.31
N ASN A 428 8.91 3.03 -1.65
CA ASN A 428 7.98 3.90 -0.93
C ASN A 428 7.34 3.25 0.32
N MET A 429 7.71 2.01 0.68
CA MET A 429 7.25 1.40 1.92
C MET A 429 7.80 2.14 3.14
N PRO A 430 6.98 2.43 4.16
CA PRO A 430 7.29 3.44 5.18
C PRO A 430 8.36 3.04 6.19
N ASP A 431 8.55 1.74 6.44
CA ASP A 431 9.42 1.24 7.51
C ASP A 431 10.76 0.70 6.97
N SER A 432 11.73 0.45 7.85
CA SER A 432 13.02 -0.15 7.50
C SER A 432 12.85 -1.59 7.00
N PRO A 433 13.53 -1.99 5.90
CA PRO A 433 13.46 -3.38 5.43
C PRO A 433 14.04 -4.38 6.44
N ALA A 434 14.97 -3.94 7.30
CA ALA A 434 15.57 -4.78 8.34
C ALA A 434 14.67 -4.94 9.59
N ARG A 435 13.44 -4.41 9.59
CA ARG A 435 12.54 -4.46 10.75
C ARG A 435 12.33 -5.88 11.24
N PHE A 436 12.03 -6.82 10.36
CA PHE A 436 11.75 -8.22 10.73
C PHE A 436 12.98 -8.99 11.26
N LEU A 437 14.18 -8.42 11.19
CA LEU A 437 15.39 -8.96 11.84
C LEU A 437 15.52 -8.54 13.31
N LYS A 438 14.50 -7.86 13.84
CA LYS A 438 14.37 -7.43 15.23
C LYS A 438 13.02 -7.89 15.79
N ALA A 439 12.92 -7.92 17.11
CA ALA A 439 11.68 -8.26 17.79
C ALA A 439 10.52 -7.35 17.37
N GLN A 440 9.41 -7.96 16.98
CA GLN A 440 8.17 -7.30 16.57
C GLN A 440 7.12 -7.39 17.67
N GLU A 441 6.42 -6.27 17.90
CA GLU A 441 5.26 -6.24 18.79
C GLU A 441 4.05 -6.94 18.16
N ARG A 442 3.89 -6.86 16.84
CA ARG A 442 2.81 -7.49 16.07
C ARG A 442 3.26 -8.79 15.42
N ASP A 443 2.32 -9.67 15.12
CA ASP A 443 2.58 -10.86 14.33
C ASP A 443 3.01 -10.51 12.90
N PHE A 444 3.66 -11.48 12.26
CA PHE A 444 4.10 -11.36 10.87
C PHE A 444 4.33 -12.74 10.25
N PHE A 445 4.40 -12.74 8.92
CA PHE A 445 4.73 -13.92 8.12
C PHE A 445 6.16 -13.80 7.60
N TRP A 446 6.86 -14.93 7.50
CA TRP A 446 8.18 -14.98 6.90
C TRP A 446 8.37 -16.28 6.13
N VAL A 447 9.25 -16.25 5.14
CA VAL A 447 9.41 -17.31 4.15
C VAL A 447 10.87 -17.72 4.08
N THR A 448 11.12 -19.02 4.18
CA THR A 448 12.44 -19.61 3.96
C THR A 448 12.48 -20.47 2.72
N LEU A 449 13.64 -20.57 2.10
CA LEU A 449 13.94 -21.59 1.11
C LEU A 449 13.96 -22.97 1.79
N ASP A 450 13.24 -23.92 1.22
CA ASP A 450 13.27 -25.33 1.57
C ASP A 450 13.09 -26.19 0.31
N GLU A 451 14.18 -26.80 -0.14
CA GLU A 451 14.21 -27.64 -1.34
C GLU A 451 14.24 -29.14 -0.99
N THR A 452 13.98 -29.51 0.26
CA THR A 452 14.05 -30.92 0.73
C THR A 452 13.12 -31.84 -0.07
N HIS A 453 11.98 -31.32 -0.54
CA HIS A 453 10.98 -32.05 -1.32
C HIS A 453 10.96 -31.66 -2.79
N TYR A 454 11.90 -30.81 -3.23
CA TYR A 454 11.98 -30.32 -4.60
C TYR A 454 12.98 -31.19 -5.39
N ARG A 455 12.47 -32.01 -6.30
CA ARG A 455 13.26 -32.79 -7.27
C ARG A 455 12.63 -32.73 -8.64
#